data_AF-A0A519RZ63-F1
#
_entry.id   AF-A0A519RZ63-F1
#
_cell.length_a   1.000
_cell.length_b   1.000
_cell.length_c   1.000
_cell.angle_alpha   90.00
_cell.angle_beta   90.00
_cell.angle_gamma   90.00
#
_symmetry.space_group_name_H-M   'P 1'
#
loop_
_entity.id
_entity.type
_entity.pdbx_description
1 polymer ?
#
loop_
_entity_poly.entity_id
_entity_poly.type
_entity_poly.pdbx_seq_one_letter_code
_entity_poly.pdbx_strand_id
1 'polypeptide(L)'
;MQFQDIPNQTALKDVLRQSVQRGHVAHAQLFRGAEGSAALPLALAYAQYLNCEDRAPEAADSCGHCPACLKISKLAHPDLNFILPTTTTKAVPKDATSAKFAGEWRTFLAAGAYQGFNDWMQHIGA
;
A
#
# COMPACT_ATOMS: atom_id res chain seq x y z
N MET A 1 -0.49 0.07 -7.85
CA MET A 1 0.94 0.49 -7.83
C MET A 1 1.78 -0.75 -8.05
N GLN A 2 2.69 -0.70 -9.01
CA GLN A 2 3.56 -1.80 -9.42
C GLN A 2 4.99 -1.59 -8.90
N PHE A 3 5.81 -2.64 -8.87
CA PHE A 3 7.22 -2.50 -8.46
C PHE A 3 8.03 -1.62 -9.42
N GLN A 4 7.68 -1.60 -10.69
CA GLN A 4 8.31 -0.74 -11.70
C GLN A 4 8.08 0.76 -11.43
N ASP A 5 6.99 1.13 -10.75
CA ASP A 5 6.66 2.53 -10.44
C ASP A 5 7.55 3.12 -9.34
N ILE A 6 8.27 2.27 -8.60
CA ILE A 6 9.11 2.66 -7.48
C ILE A 6 10.55 2.74 -7.99
N PRO A 7 11.26 3.87 -7.83
CA PRO A 7 12.66 3.95 -8.25
C PRO A 7 13.56 3.12 -7.31
N ASN A 8 14.65 2.57 -7.86
CA ASN A 8 15.68 1.83 -7.13
C ASN A 8 15.15 0.59 -6.37
N GLN A 9 15.81 0.23 -5.27
CA GLN A 9 15.47 -0.90 -4.38
C GLN A 9 15.43 -2.27 -5.07
N THR A 10 16.22 -2.46 -6.13
CA THR A 10 16.23 -3.70 -6.94
C THR A 10 16.43 -4.95 -6.09
N ALA A 11 17.43 -4.95 -5.20
CA ALA A 11 17.72 -6.09 -4.33
C ALA A 11 16.54 -6.44 -3.40
N LEU A 12 15.86 -5.43 -2.85
CA LEU A 12 14.70 -5.64 -1.97
C LEU A 12 13.50 -6.15 -2.76
N LYS A 13 13.22 -5.58 -3.93
CA LYS A 13 12.16 -6.05 -4.84
C LYS A 13 12.37 -7.50 -5.24
N ASP A 14 13.62 -7.89 -5.50
CA ASP A 14 13.97 -9.27 -5.83
C ASP A 14 13.71 -10.23 -4.66
N VAL A 15 14.07 -9.85 -3.44
CA VAL A 15 13.79 -10.65 -2.24
C VAL A 15 12.28 -10.83 -2.05
N LEU A 16 11.50 -9.76 -2.17
CA LEU A 16 10.04 -9.81 -2.06
C LEU A 16 9.43 -10.68 -3.14
N ARG A 17 9.83 -10.51 -4.40
CA ARG A 17 9.39 -11.33 -5.53
C ARG A 17 9.68 -12.82 -5.29
N GLN A 18 10.91 -13.15 -4.95
CA GLN A 18 11.33 -14.53 -4.72
C GLN A 18 10.57 -15.19 -3.57
N SER A 19 10.24 -14.44 -2.50
CA SER A 19 9.44 -14.97 -1.39
C SER A 19 8.08 -15.49 -1.85
N VAL A 20 7.41 -14.76 -2.75
CA VAL A 20 6.10 -15.13 -3.28
C VAL A 20 6.22 -16.26 -4.30
N GLN A 21 7.22 -16.20 -5.18
CA GLN A 21 7.47 -17.25 -6.18
C GLN A 21 7.75 -18.61 -5.54
N ARG A 22 8.45 -18.62 -4.40
CA ARG A 22 8.74 -19.83 -3.62
C ARG A 22 7.57 -20.28 -2.74
N GLY A 23 6.47 -19.53 -2.71
CA GLY A 23 5.34 -19.79 -1.80
C GLY A 23 5.69 -19.63 -0.32
N HIS A 24 6.76 -18.89 0.00
CA HIS A 24 7.27 -18.72 1.36
C HIS A 24 7.25 -17.24 1.76
N VAL A 25 6.05 -16.76 2.07
CA VAL A 25 5.78 -15.38 2.50
C VAL A 25 5.68 -15.33 4.01
N ALA A 26 6.49 -14.47 4.64
CA ALA A 26 6.40 -14.23 6.08
C ALA A 26 5.05 -13.60 6.44
N HIS A 27 4.43 -14.07 7.53
CA HIS A 27 3.13 -13.58 8.02
C HIS A 27 3.15 -12.12 8.48
N ALA A 28 4.33 -11.60 8.84
CA ALA A 28 4.55 -10.22 9.22
C ALA A 28 5.87 -9.73 8.63
N GLN A 29 5.83 -8.55 8.01
CA GLN A 29 7.00 -7.88 7.44
C GLN A 29 7.03 -6.43 7.91
N LEU A 30 8.21 -5.96 8.33
CA LEU A 30 8.43 -4.59 8.74
C LEU A 30 9.22 -3.85 7.65
N PHE A 31 8.57 -2.91 6.99
CA PHE A 31 9.22 -1.97 6.08
C PHE A 31 9.70 -0.76 6.87
N ARG A 32 11.02 -0.61 7.00
CA ARG A 32 11.65 0.52 7.71
C ARG A 32 12.38 1.42 6.74
N GLY A 33 12.10 2.72 6.82
CA GLY A 33 12.80 3.77 6.10
C GLY A 33 12.54 5.12 6.74
N ALA A 34 13.24 6.16 6.26
CA ALA A 34 12.96 7.53 6.67
C ALA A 34 11.56 7.98 6.20
N GLU A 35 11.05 9.06 6.78
CA GLU A 35 9.83 9.70 6.27
C GLU A 35 10.01 10.11 4.80
N GLY A 36 9.00 9.85 3.97
CA GLY A 36 9.07 10.03 2.52
C GLY A 36 9.90 8.99 1.75
N SER A 37 10.36 7.92 2.41
CA SER A 37 11.01 6.80 1.72
C SER A 37 10.01 5.90 0.98
N ALA A 38 10.53 4.99 0.15
CA ALA A 38 9.73 4.02 -0.59
C ALA A 38 9.09 2.91 0.25
N ALA A 39 9.09 3.00 1.58
CA ALA A 39 8.56 1.96 2.47
C ALA A 39 7.06 1.67 2.23
N LEU A 40 6.22 2.71 2.24
CA LEU A 40 4.79 2.57 1.98
C LEU A 40 4.49 2.18 0.52
N PRO A 41 5.08 2.83 -0.50
CA PRO A 41 4.95 2.38 -1.89
C PRO A 41 5.31 0.91 -2.09
N LEU A 42 6.42 0.43 -1.49
CA LEU A 42 6.85 -0.96 -1.59
C LEU A 42 5.85 -1.92 -0.94
N ALA A 43 5.31 -1.56 0.23
CA ALA A 43 4.30 -2.38 0.88
C ALA A 43 3.03 -2.48 0.03
N LEU A 44 2.59 -1.38 -0.61
CA LEU A 44 1.43 -1.36 -1.50
C LEU A 44 1.68 -2.17 -2.79
N ALA A 45 2.85 -2.00 -3.41
CA ALA A 45 3.23 -2.78 -4.59
C ALA A 45 3.34 -4.27 -4.27
N TYR A 46 3.88 -4.62 -3.11
CA TYR A 46 3.96 -6.00 -2.65
C TYR A 46 2.57 -6.59 -2.38
N ALA A 47 1.66 -5.84 -1.76
CA ALA A 47 0.28 -6.25 -1.58
C ALA A 47 -0.43 -6.48 -2.92
N GLN A 48 -0.20 -5.63 -3.93
CA GLN A 48 -0.71 -5.85 -5.28
C GLN A 48 -0.11 -7.10 -5.92
N TYR A 49 1.20 -7.30 -5.76
CA TYR A 49 1.91 -8.47 -6.27
C TYR A 49 1.38 -9.77 -5.67
N LEU A 50 1.15 -9.82 -4.35
CA LEU A 50 0.61 -10.98 -3.64
C LEU A 50 -0.78 -11.38 -4.13
N ASN A 51 -1.69 -10.41 -4.28
CA ASN A 51 -3.08 -10.64 -4.64
C ASN A 51 -3.32 -10.72 -6.16
N CYS A 52 -2.27 -10.63 -6.99
CA CYS A 52 -2.41 -10.70 -8.44
C CYS A 52 -2.80 -12.12 -8.89
N GLU A 53 -3.99 -12.25 -9.45
CA GLU A 53 -4.55 -13.54 -9.90
C GLU A 53 -3.94 -14.03 -11.22
N ASP A 54 -3.62 -13.10 -12.14
CA ASP A 54 -3.12 -13.40 -13.48
C ASP A 54 -1.60 -13.13 -13.59
N ARG A 55 -0.85 -13.61 -12.59
CA ARG A 55 0.60 -13.40 -12.51
C ARG A 55 1.33 -14.60 -13.12
N ALA A 56 2.19 -14.36 -14.11
CA ALA A 56 3.08 -15.40 -14.62
C ALA A 56 4.08 -15.86 -13.53
N PRO A 57 4.48 -17.14 -13.49
CA PRO A 57 5.35 -17.68 -12.42
C PRO A 57 6.66 -16.90 -12.20
N GLU A 58 7.26 -16.42 -13.29
CA GLU A 58 8.55 -15.70 -13.27
C GLU A 58 8.38 -14.17 -13.36
N ALA A 59 7.14 -13.66 -13.29
CA ALA A 59 6.86 -12.24 -13.49
C ALA A 59 7.62 -11.37 -12.49
N ALA A 60 8.31 -10.35 -13.02
CA ALA A 60 8.98 -9.33 -12.22
C ALA A 60 7.99 -8.42 -11.47
N ASP A 61 6.75 -8.35 -11.94
CA ASP A 61 5.70 -7.47 -11.41
C ASP A 61 4.32 -8.14 -11.46
N SER A 62 3.34 -7.47 -10.85
CA SER A 62 1.91 -7.76 -10.97
C SER A 62 1.39 -7.40 -12.35
N CYS A 63 0.34 -8.08 -12.85
CA CYS A 63 -0.15 -7.89 -14.22
C CYS A 63 -0.81 -6.52 -14.48
N GLY A 64 -1.30 -5.85 -13.43
CA GLY A 64 -1.94 -4.53 -13.54
C GLY A 64 -3.36 -4.50 -14.13
N HIS A 65 -3.83 -5.57 -14.77
CA HIS A 65 -5.13 -5.61 -15.46
C HIS A 65 -6.17 -6.55 -14.83
N CYS A 66 -5.77 -7.50 -13.98
CA CYS A 66 -6.74 -8.38 -13.32
C CYS A 66 -7.62 -7.60 -12.32
N PRO A 67 -8.83 -8.11 -11.98
CA PRO A 67 -9.75 -7.42 -11.07
C PRO A 67 -9.13 -7.07 -9.73
N ALA A 68 -8.30 -7.95 -9.17
CA ALA A 68 -7.58 -7.70 -7.92
C ALA A 68 -6.60 -6.52 -8.05
N CYS A 69 -5.77 -6.52 -9.10
CA CYS A 69 -4.84 -5.41 -9.38
C CYS A 69 -5.57 -4.07 -9.56
N LEU A 70 -6.68 -4.04 -10.30
CA LEU A 70 -7.46 -2.83 -10.52
C LEU A 70 -8.11 -2.29 -9.25
N LYS A 71 -8.52 -3.17 -8.32
CA LYS A 71 -9.07 -2.76 -7.02
C LYS A 71 -7.97 -2.27 -6.07
N ILE A 72 -6.80 -2.91 -6.07
CA ILE A 72 -5.66 -2.50 -5.23
C ILE A 72 -5.07 -1.18 -5.72
N SER A 73 -4.98 -0.96 -7.03
CA SER A 73 -4.52 0.33 -7.58
C SER A 73 -5.42 1.50 -7.15
N LYS A 74 -6.71 1.23 -6.94
CA LYS A 74 -7.68 2.18 -6.37
C LYS A 74 -7.82 2.10 -4.84
N LEU A 75 -6.99 1.28 -4.17
CA LEU A 75 -6.98 1.10 -2.72
C LEU A 75 -8.38 0.72 -2.16
N ALA A 76 -9.13 -0.05 -2.94
CA ALA A 76 -10.51 -0.45 -2.66
C ALA A 76 -10.70 -1.98 -2.73
N HIS A 77 -9.62 -2.73 -2.54
CA HIS A 77 -9.68 -4.19 -2.49
C HIS A 77 -10.25 -4.65 -1.14
N PRO A 78 -11.24 -5.56 -1.10
CA PRO A 78 -11.89 -5.98 0.15
C PRO A 78 -10.91 -6.63 1.14
N ASP A 79 -9.93 -7.36 0.63
CA ASP A 79 -8.93 -8.04 1.47
C ASP A 79 -7.73 -7.15 1.84
N LEU A 80 -7.69 -5.90 1.36
CA LEU A 80 -6.65 -4.94 1.71
C LEU A 80 -7.18 -3.97 2.76
N ASN A 81 -6.72 -4.15 3.99
CA ASN A 81 -7.15 -3.35 5.13
C ASN A 81 -6.06 -2.37 5.56
N PHE A 82 -6.47 -1.15 5.92
CA PHE A 82 -5.57 -0.10 6.38
C PHE A 82 -5.87 0.24 7.84
N ILE A 83 -4.85 0.17 8.67
CA ILE A 83 -4.87 0.66 10.05
C ILE A 83 -3.91 1.84 10.08
N LEU A 84 -4.44 3.00 10.46
CA LEU A 84 -3.76 4.29 10.35
C LEU A 84 -4.13 5.16 11.55
N PRO A 85 -3.24 6.09 11.96
CA PRO A 85 -3.50 6.97 13.09
C PRO A 85 -4.67 7.90 12.78
N THR A 86 -5.59 8.01 13.72
CA THR A 86 -6.82 8.78 13.58
C THR A 86 -7.03 9.68 14.80
N THR A 87 -7.73 10.78 14.59
CA THR A 87 -8.19 11.68 15.64
C THR A 87 -9.61 12.16 15.33
N THR A 88 -10.28 12.75 16.31
CA THR A 88 -11.59 13.37 16.10
C THR A 88 -11.44 14.61 15.24
N THR A 89 -12.19 14.68 14.15
CA THR A 89 -12.21 15.82 13.21
C THR A 89 -13.61 16.40 13.13
N LYS A 90 -13.79 17.53 12.44
CA LYS A 90 -15.14 18.07 12.18
C LYS A 90 -16.03 17.08 11.40
N ALA A 91 -15.42 16.27 10.53
CA ALA A 91 -16.13 15.26 9.75
C ALA A 91 -16.41 13.98 10.57
N VAL A 92 -15.52 13.62 11.50
CA VAL A 92 -15.66 12.44 12.35
C VAL A 92 -15.51 12.85 13.82
N PRO A 93 -16.59 13.35 14.46
CA PRO A 93 -16.53 13.91 15.82
C PRO A 93 -16.48 12.87 16.94
N LYS A 94 -16.86 11.61 16.66
CA LYS A 94 -16.89 10.50 17.62
C LYS A 94 -16.42 9.20 16.99
N ASP A 95 -15.79 8.36 17.81
CA ASP A 95 -15.27 7.03 17.44
C ASP A 95 -14.46 7.09 16.15
N ALA A 96 -13.37 7.87 16.18
CA ALA A 96 -12.48 8.09 15.04
C ALA A 96 -11.69 6.80 14.71
N THR A 97 -12.35 5.83 14.09
CA THR A 97 -11.76 4.56 13.65
C THR A 97 -11.18 4.69 12.25
N SER A 98 -10.06 4.02 11.94
CA SER A 98 -9.42 4.03 10.62
C SER A 98 -10.38 3.75 9.45
N ALA A 99 -11.36 2.86 9.64
CA ALA A 99 -12.36 2.53 8.63
C ALA A 99 -13.20 3.74 8.16
N LYS A 100 -13.45 4.72 9.04
CA LYS A 100 -14.22 5.94 8.71
C LYS A 100 -13.44 6.92 7.84
N PHE A 101 -12.12 6.80 7.81
CA PHE A 101 -11.23 7.65 7.01
C PHE A 101 -10.80 6.98 5.70
N ALA A 102 -11.44 5.89 5.29
CA ALA A 102 -11.04 5.14 4.10
C ALA A 102 -11.16 5.97 2.81
N GLY A 103 -12.08 6.94 2.74
CA GLY A 103 -12.22 7.81 1.57
C GLY A 103 -11.08 8.83 1.47
N GLU A 104 -10.77 9.47 2.60
CA GLU A 104 -9.68 10.42 2.80
C GLU A 104 -8.34 9.74 2.54
N TRP A 105 -8.14 8.53 3.08
CA TRP A 105 -6.93 7.76 2.88
C TRP A 105 -6.66 7.45 1.39
N ARG A 106 -7.70 7.11 0.62
CA ARG A 106 -7.56 6.90 -0.83
C ARG A 106 -7.17 8.18 -1.55
N THR A 107 -7.81 9.29 -1.20
CA THR A 107 -7.52 10.60 -1.79
C THR A 107 -6.10 11.06 -1.45
N PHE A 108 -5.67 10.84 -0.21
CA PHE A 108 -4.32 11.11 0.27
C PHE A 108 -3.29 10.32 -0.54
N LEU A 109 -3.38 8.99 -0.58
CA LEU A 109 -2.42 8.17 -1.33
C LEU A 109 -2.46 8.39 -2.84
N ALA A 110 -3.60 8.82 -3.40
CA ALA A 110 -3.70 9.21 -4.80
C ALA A 110 -2.95 10.54 -5.10
N ALA A 111 -2.82 11.43 -4.11
CA ALA A 111 -2.05 12.67 -4.24
C ALA A 111 -0.54 12.41 -4.17
N GLY A 112 -0.10 11.42 -3.39
CA GLY A 112 1.29 10.96 -3.39
C GLY A 112 1.55 9.81 -2.42
N ALA A 113 2.21 8.76 -2.89
CA ALA A 113 2.52 7.59 -2.05
C ALA A 113 3.75 7.77 -1.13
N TYR A 114 4.46 8.90 -1.24
CA TYR A 114 5.66 9.23 -0.45
C TYR A 114 5.36 10.25 0.65
N GLN A 115 4.09 10.42 1.02
CA GLN A 115 3.69 11.37 2.06
C GLN A 115 3.92 10.80 3.46
N GLY A 116 4.19 11.70 4.39
CA GLY A 116 4.54 11.40 5.77
C GLY A 116 3.36 11.41 6.74
N PHE A 117 3.68 11.25 8.02
CA PHE A 117 2.67 11.29 9.09
C PHE A 117 2.07 12.68 9.25
N ASN A 118 2.92 13.71 9.21
CA ASN A 118 2.45 15.10 9.35
C ASN A 118 1.53 15.51 8.20
N ASP A 119 1.84 15.06 6.97
CA ASP A 119 1.00 15.31 5.80
C ASP A 119 -0.38 14.66 5.96
N TRP A 120 -0.43 13.45 6.52
CA TRP A 120 -1.69 12.77 6.80
C TRP A 120 -2.53 13.53 7.83
N MET A 121 -1.92 13.96 8.92
CA MET A 121 -2.61 14.72 9.97
C MET A 121 -3.19 16.04 9.43
N GLN A 122 -2.40 16.75 8.61
CA GLN A 122 -2.89 17.96 7.93
C GLN A 122 -4.03 17.66 6.96
N HIS A 123 -3.96 16.54 6.22
CA HIS A 123 -4.99 16.14 5.27
C HIS A 123 -6.36 15.92 5.94
N ILE A 124 -6.38 15.33 7.13
CA ILE A 124 -7.62 15.13 7.90
C ILE A 124 -8.04 16.35 8.74
N GLY A 125 -7.26 17.43 8.71
CA GLY A 125 -7.54 18.68 9.43
C GLY A 125 -7.39 18.56 10.95
N ALA A 126 -6.42 17.75 11.37
CA ALA A 126 -6.03 17.55 12.76
C ALA A 126 -4.97 18.55 13.25
#